data_AF-R6CJ57-F1
#
_entry.id   AF-R6CJ57-F1
#
_cell.length_a   1.000
_cell.length_b   1.000
_cell.length_c   1.000
_cell.angle_alpha   90.00
_cell.angle_beta   90.00
_cell.angle_gamma   90.00
#
_symmetry.space_group_name_H-M   'P 1'
#
loop_
_entity.id
_entity.type
_entity.pdbx_description
1 polymer ?
#
loop_
_entity_poly.entity_id
_entity_poly.type
_entity_poly.pdbx_seq_one_letter_code
_entity_poly.pdbx_strand_id
1 'polypeptide(L)'
;MTFASKFLRFFCAAAMVFMLVGGLKASAEEPKRELLTAEIYQESVQKALKWERKKLAFDSLCDGFLAHDLAGTSEGDWFVLAERVLDIDDNYDDYARVSVEKFADFMLGPDGGYLTEPARIAVAAVLCDEDQRENFAELADLDISQAGANELAWLAAAQNFCSLDNAKTVKKLCEMQQSDGGFGLSNSDADITAMALMALPKDGENAEKALDYLKKYFAETDEISCETAAQMIIGLCAQGVNCSESSDFTKENGVRLTEILLSYQTDDGGFSHVYGDESNTIATMEALAALAVQRYFSVAGEYYLNENFALTDVLSTENPFAEGFFKYDSDQIESIDEPLASDFSMISELKNRADEYGIDDETLDILKEKYAISKRKCDEIEKLNAKIRENFYPASDVNFTKLSKISALNEEISSYKSADKELILSANELSEREKTLKKEAAAAAILIIILACSGVIYIIKRTKSHEQLRKKDI
;
A
#
# COMPACT_ATOMS: atom_id res chain seq x y z
N MET A 1 -14.63 -10.34 46.17
CA MET A 1 -13.40 -10.74 45.44
C MET A 1 -13.51 -12.20 45.07
N THR A 2 -13.77 -12.50 43.80
CA THR A 2 -13.27 -13.70 43.12
C THR A 2 -12.60 -13.23 41.84
N PHE A 3 -11.37 -13.70 41.67
CA PHE A 3 -10.28 -13.13 40.87
C PHE A 3 -10.48 -13.30 39.35
N ALA A 4 -11.57 -13.93 38.91
CA ALA A 4 -12.00 -13.92 37.51
C ALA A 4 -12.21 -12.49 36.96
N SER A 5 -12.54 -11.54 37.85
CA SER A 5 -12.53 -10.09 37.56
C SER A 5 -11.14 -9.49 37.26
N LYS A 6 -10.07 -10.28 37.42
CA LYS A 6 -8.68 -9.96 37.05
C LYS A 6 -8.18 -10.76 35.84
N PHE A 7 -8.99 -11.67 35.26
CA PHE A 7 -8.56 -12.56 34.18
C PHE A 7 -9.12 -12.21 32.79
N LEU A 8 -10.15 -11.36 32.67
CA LEU A 8 -10.67 -10.91 31.36
C LEU A 8 -10.34 -9.45 31.01
N ARG A 9 -9.75 -8.71 31.95
CA ARG A 9 -8.88 -7.55 31.65
C ARG A 9 -7.56 -7.96 30.97
N PHE A 10 -7.42 -9.25 30.65
CA PHE A 10 -6.28 -9.88 30.00
C PHE A 10 -6.49 -10.10 28.49
N PHE A 11 -7.64 -9.69 27.94
CA PHE A 11 -7.87 -9.63 26.48
C PHE A 11 -8.16 -8.20 26.00
N CYS A 12 -7.52 -7.21 26.63
CA CYS A 12 -7.28 -5.88 26.02
C CYS A 12 -6.07 -5.91 25.07
N ALA A 13 -5.87 -6.99 24.32
CA ALA A 13 -4.72 -7.14 23.42
C ALA A 13 -5.06 -8.06 22.25
N ALA A 14 -5.74 -7.51 21.24
CA ALA A 14 -5.66 -8.02 19.86
C ALA A 14 -4.98 -7.01 18.90
N ALA A 15 -4.46 -5.90 19.42
CA ALA A 15 -3.52 -5.04 18.73
C ALA A 15 -2.44 -4.60 19.74
N MET A 16 -1.17 -4.70 19.36
CA MET A 16 0.05 -4.48 20.15
C MET A 16 0.44 -5.55 21.19
N VAL A 17 1.21 -6.56 20.78
CA VAL A 17 2.64 -6.74 21.16
C VAL A 17 3.28 -7.76 20.19
N PHE A 18 4.05 -7.28 19.22
CA PHE A 18 5.32 -7.88 18.79
C PHE A 18 6.26 -6.77 18.32
N MET A 19 6.79 -5.99 19.28
CA MET A 19 8.09 -5.34 19.08
C MET A 19 9.17 -6.22 19.72
N LEU A 20 10.32 -6.28 19.05
CA LEU A 20 11.59 -6.92 19.42
C LEU A 20 11.77 -8.39 18.99
N VAL A 21 11.93 -8.58 17.68
CA VAL A 21 13.16 -9.23 17.21
C VAL A 21 13.85 -8.24 16.28
N GLY A 22 14.89 -7.57 16.78
CA GLY A 22 15.85 -6.85 15.96
C GLY A 22 16.59 -7.85 15.08
N GLY A 23 15.98 -8.20 13.94
CA GLY A 23 16.71 -8.66 12.77
C GLY A 23 17.46 -7.47 12.22
N LEU A 24 18.73 -7.68 11.83
CA LEU A 24 19.55 -6.65 11.22
C LEU A 24 18.74 -5.90 10.16
N LYS A 25 18.68 -4.56 10.26
CA LYS A 25 18.33 -3.70 9.13
C LYS A 25 19.34 -3.99 8.01
N ALA A 26 19.03 -4.99 7.17
CA ALA A 26 19.36 -4.90 5.77
C ALA A 26 18.79 -3.54 5.32
N SER A 27 19.61 -2.77 4.61
CA SER A 27 19.17 -1.49 4.04
C SER A 27 17.83 -1.71 3.36
N ALA A 28 16.73 -1.30 4.00
CA ALA A 28 15.40 -1.46 3.44
C ALA A 28 15.37 -0.59 2.19
N GLU A 29 15.08 -1.22 1.07
CA GLU A 29 14.76 -0.53 -0.17
C GLU A 29 13.62 0.45 0.14
N GLU A 30 13.75 1.71 -0.28
CA GLU A 30 12.69 2.69 -0.04
C GLU A 30 11.39 2.16 -0.67
N PRO A 31 10.23 2.28 0.02
CA PRO A 31 8.98 1.83 -0.53
C PRO A 31 8.74 2.45 -1.88
N LYS A 32 8.42 1.64 -2.89
CA LYS A 32 7.97 2.15 -4.17
C LYS A 32 6.69 2.96 -3.91
N ARG A 33 6.76 4.28 -4.10
CA ARG A 33 5.62 5.19 -3.98
C ARG A 33 5.12 5.47 -5.38
N GLU A 34 3.91 5.02 -5.68
CA GLU A 34 3.26 5.29 -6.96
C GLU A 34 2.08 6.23 -6.75
N LEU A 35 2.05 7.30 -7.56
CA LEU A 35 0.93 8.24 -7.60
C LEU A 35 -0.37 7.49 -7.86
N LEU A 36 -1.43 7.78 -7.10
CA LEU A 36 -2.75 7.20 -7.36
C LEU A 36 -3.35 7.83 -8.64
N THR A 37 -3.12 7.20 -9.78
CA THR A 37 -3.79 7.51 -11.06
C THR A 37 -5.04 6.64 -11.23
N ALA A 38 -5.89 6.91 -12.24
CA ALA A 38 -7.01 6.02 -12.55
C ALA A 38 -6.57 4.58 -12.90
N GLU A 39 -5.47 4.42 -13.63
CA GLU A 39 -4.96 3.11 -14.00
C GLU A 39 -4.46 2.33 -12.77
N ILE A 40 -3.65 2.99 -11.94
CA ILE A 40 -3.14 2.39 -10.69
C ILE A 40 -4.29 2.08 -9.73
N TYR A 41 -5.25 3.00 -9.58
CA TYR A 41 -6.45 2.78 -8.79
C TYR A 41 -7.21 1.53 -9.24
N GLN A 42 -7.53 1.43 -10.54
CA GLN A 42 -8.27 0.31 -11.09
C GLN A 42 -7.50 -1.00 -10.92
N GLU A 43 -6.20 -0.99 -11.22
CA GLU A 43 -5.33 -2.15 -11.07
C GLU A 43 -5.27 -2.60 -9.60
N SER A 44 -5.06 -1.67 -8.67
CA SER A 44 -4.97 -1.97 -7.24
C SER A 44 -6.27 -2.53 -6.67
N VAL A 45 -7.43 -1.95 -7.02
CA VAL A 45 -8.74 -2.47 -6.61
C VAL A 45 -8.97 -3.88 -7.16
N GLN A 46 -8.71 -4.10 -8.45
CA GLN A 46 -8.89 -5.42 -9.07
C GLN A 46 -7.95 -6.48 -8.50
N LYS A 47 -6.71 -6.11 -8.19
CA LYS A 47 -5.74 -6.97 -7.49
C LYS A 47 -6.26 -7.40 -6.12
N ALA A 48 -6.76 -6.47 -5.31
CA ALA A 48 -7.28 -6.78 -3.97
C ALA A 48 -8.54 -7.66 -4.01
N LEU A 49 -9.50 -7.35 -4.90
CA LEU A 49 -10.68 -8.19 -5.10
C LEU A 49 -10.30 -9.60 -5.55
N LYS A 50 -9.38 -9.72 -6.52
CA LYS A 50 -8.89 -11.02 -7.01
C LYS A 50 -8.15 -11.79 -5.93
N TRP A 51 -7.42 -11.12 -5.07
CA TRP A 51 -6.72 -11.74 -3.94
C TRP A 51 -7.72 -12.42 -3.00
N GLU A 52 -8.78 -11.72 -2.59
CA GLU A 52 -9.80 -12.29 -1.69
C GLU A 52 -10.63 -13.38 -2.38
N ARG A 53 -11.07 -13.18 -3.63
CA ARG A 53 -11.76 -14.20 -4.45
C ARG A 53 -10.96 -15.50 -4.55
N LYS A 54 -9.64 -15.38 -4.77
CA LYS A 54 -8.72 -16.53 -4.81
C LYS A 54 -8.63 -17.24 -3.45
N LYS A 55 -8.60 -16.48 -2.35
CA LYS A 55 -8.58 -17.02 -0.98
C LYS A 55 -9.87 -17.77 -0.64
N LEU A 56 -11.03 -17.22 -1.02
CA LEU A 56 -12.33 -17.86 -0.83
C LEU A 56 -12.53 -19.08 -1.76
N ALA A 57 -11.87 -19.08 -2.92
CA ALA A 57 -12.10 -19.98 -4.05
C ALA A 57 -13.48 -19.80 -4.71
N PHE A 58 -13.94 -18.55 -4.79
CA PHE A 58 -15.19 -18.15 -5.44
C PHE A 58 -14.95 -16.90 -6.31
N ASP A 59 -15.67 -16.81 -7.43
CA ASP A 59 -15.64 -15.60 -8.27
C ASP A 59 -16.49 -14.47 -7.66
N SER A 60 -17.58 -14.81 -6.99
CA SER A 60 -18.41 -13.90 -6.19
C SER A 60 -17.87 -13.83 -4.76
N LEU A 61 -17.71 -12.61 -4.24
CA LEU A 61 -17.32 -12.41 -2.84
C LEU A 61 -18.49 -12.75 -1.93
N CYS A 62 -19.72 -12.30 -2.24
CA CYS A 62 -20.90 -12.61 -1.43
C CYS A 62 -21.13 -14.13 -1.32
N ASP A 63 -21.12 -14.88 -2.43
CA ASP A 63 -21.29 -16.34 -2.40
C ASP A 63 -20.18 -17.03 -1.61
N GLY A 64 -18.93 -16.56 -1.77
CA GLY A 64 -17.79 -17.08 -1.02
C GLY A 64 -17.95 -16.87 0.48
N PHE A 65 -18.27 -15.65 0.90
CA PHE A 65 -18.49 -15.34 2.31
C PHE A 65 -19.68 -16.08 2.89
N LEU A 66 -20.79 -16.22 2.14
CA LEU A 66 -21.94 -17.01 2.55
C LEU A 66 -21.59 -18.50 2.70
N ALA A 67 -20.83 -19.07 1.75
CA ALA A 67 -20.41 -20.46 1.79
C ALA A 67 -19.48 -20.80 2.96
N HIS A 68 -18.71 -19.80 3.43
CA HIS A 68 -17.77 -19.94 4.56
C HIS A 68 -18.32 -19.37 5.88
N ASP A 69 -19.60 -18.99 5.95
CA ASP A 69 -20.25 -18.40 7.14
C ASP A 69 -19.58 -17.11 7.66
N LEU A 70 -19.07 -16.28 6.74
CA LEU A 70 -18.37 -15.03 7.02
C LEU A 70 -19.26 -13.78 6.93
N ALA A 71 -20.53 -13.92 6.51
CA ALA A 71 -21.49 -12.83 6.60
C ALA A 71 -21.70 -12.40 8.06
N GLY A 72 -21.68 -11.09 8.31
CA GLY A 72 -21.74 -10.48 9.63
C GLY A 72 -20.40 -10.42 10.37
N THR A 73 -19.35 -11.04 9.84
CA THR A 73 -17.99 -10.97 10.41
C THR A 73 -17.23 -9.78 9.85
N SER A 74 -16.22 -9.29 10.59
CA SER A 74 -15.39 -8.16 10.14
C SER A 74 -14.82 -8.39 8.74
N GLU A 75 -14.29 -9.58 8.48
CA GLU A 75 -13.71 -9.92 7.19
C GLU A 75 -14.75 -9.80 6.06
N GLY A 76 -15.88 -10.50 6.19
CA GLY A 76 -16.90 -10.50 5.15
C GLY A 76 -17.47 -9.09 4.89
N ASP A 77 -17.89 -8.40 5.95
CA ASP A 77 -18.66 -7.17 5.76
C ASP A 77 -17.78 -6.04 5.21
N TRP A 78 -16.51 -5.93 5.60
CA TRP A 78 -15.62 -4.89 5.06
C TRP A 78 -15.41 -5.03 3.55
N PHE A 79 -15.21 -6.26 3.07
CA PHE A 79 -15.09 -6.54 1.64
C PHE A 79 -16.40 -6.24 0.90
N VAL A 80 -17.55 -6.65 1.45
CA VAL A 80 -18.86 -6.39 0.83
C VAL A 80 -19.21 -4.91 0.83
N LEU A 81 -18.91 -4.18 1.91
CA LEU A 81 -19.04 -2.72 1.94
C LEU A 81 -18.25 -2.10 0.79
N ALA A 82 -16.98 -2.46 0.66
CA ALA A 82 -16.13 -1.94 -0.40
C ALA A 82 -16.61 -2.33 -1.80
N GLU A 83 -16.99 -3.59 -2.03
CA GLU A 83 -17.50 -4.07 -3.31
C GLU A 83 -18.80 -3.34 -3.72
N ARG A 84 -19.68 -3.10 -2.74
CA ARG A 84 -20.93 -2.39 -2.96
C ARG A 84 -20.72 -0.90 -3.23
N VAL A 85 -19.78 -0.27 -2.52
CA VAL A 85 -19.30 1.08 -2.83
C VAL A 85 -18.76 1.16 -4.26
N LEU A 86 -18.06 0.10 -4.68
CA LEU A 86 -17.49 -0.05 -6.01
C LEU A 86 -18.54 -0.43 -7.08
N ASP A 87 -19.84 -0.42 -6.76
CA ASP A 87 -20.95 -0.74 -7.68
C ASP A 87 -20.72 -2.01 -8.53
N ILE A 88 -20.14 -3.03 -7.91
CA ILE A 88 -19.94 -4.35 -8.54
C ILE A 88 -21.20 -5.17 -8.32
N ASP A 89 -21.74 -5.81 -9.36
CA ASP A 89 -22.87 -6.73 -9.18
C ASP A 89 -22.42 -7.99 -8.42
N ASP A 90 -23.08 -8.31 -7.30
CA ASP A 90 -22.91 -9.55 -6.56
C ASP A 90 -24.22 -10.00 -5.86
N ASN A 91 -24.21 -11.12 -5.13
CA ASN A 91 -25.35 -11.72 -4.43
C ASN A 91 -25.71 -10.98 -3.13
N TYR A 92 -26.05 -9.69 -3.26
CA TYR A 92 -26.32 -8.79 -2.14
C TYR A 92 -27.62 -9.12 -1.40
N ASP A 93 -28.66 -9.59 -2.09
CA ASP A 93 -29.94 -9.96 -1.47
C ASP A 93 -29.75 -11.07 -0.41
N ASP A 94 -29.04 -12.15 -0.77
CA ASP A 94 -28.77 -13.24 0.18
C ASP A 94 -27.80 -12.79 1.27
N TYR A 95 -26.80 -11.96 0.94
CA TYR A 95 -25.87 -11.43 1.93
C TYR A 95 -26.60 -10.58 2.97
N ALA A 96 -27.47 -9.66 2.54
CA ALA A 96 -28.27 -8.81 3.41
C ALA A 96 -29.19 -9.64 4.31
N ARG A 97 -29.87 -10.64 3.73
CA ARG A 97 -30.74 -11.56 4.49
C ARG A 97 -29.98 -12.28 5.60
N VAL A 98 -28.81 -12.85 5.29
CA VAL A 98 -27.99 -13.54 6.31
C VAL A 98 -27.44 -12.56 7.34
N SER A 99 -27.02 -11.36 6.95
CA SER A 99 -26.57 -10.33 7.88
C SER A 99 -27.67 -9.91 8.87
N VAL A 100 -28.93 -9.84 8.44
CA VAL A 100 -30.07 -9.63 9.36
C VAL A 100 -30.21 -10.77 10.36
N GLU A 101 -30.06 -12.03 9.93
CA GLU A 101 -30.07 -13.19 10.83
C GLU A 101 -28.92 -13.11 11.86
N LYS A 102 -27.71 -12.75 11.41
CA LYS A 102 -26.53 -12.58 12.29
C LYS A 102 -26.71 -11.44 13.29
N PHE A 103 -27.32 -10.34 12.87
CA PHE A 103 -27.68 -9.24 13.77
C PHE A 103 -28.67 -9.71 14.86
N ALA A 104 -29.73 -10.42 14.47
CA ALA A 104 -30.70 -10.94 15.44
C ALA A 104 -30.07 -11.92 16.44
N ASP A 105 -29.18 -12.81 15.97
CA ASP A 105 -28.42 -13.72 16.84
C ASP A 105 -27.51 -12.96 17.82
N PHE A 106 -26.85 -11.90 17.36
CA PHE A 106 -26.03 -11.04 18.19
C PHE A 106 -26.87 -10.39 19.31
N MET A 107 -28.04 -9.85 18.97
CA MET A 107 -28.94 -9.18 19.91
C MET A 107 -29.52 -10.13 20.98
N LEU A 108 -29.57 -11.44 20.71
CA LEU A 108 -29.96 -12.47 21.68
C LEU A 108 -28.80 -12.92 22.60
N GLY A 109 -27.56 -12.52 22.31
CA GLY A 109 -26.37 -12.92 23.04
C GLY A 109 -26.29 -12.37 24.47
N PRO A 110 -25.76 -13.14 25.45
CA PRO A 110 -25.78 -12.77 26.87
C PRO A 110 -24.87 -11.57 27.24
N ASP A 111 -23.94 -11.19 26.36
CA ASP A 111 -22.92 -10.18 26.65
C ASP A 111 -22.98 -8.95 25.74
N GLY A 112 -23.97 -8.85 24.83
CA GLY A 112 -24.18 -7.73 23.91
C GLY A 112 -22.86 -7.07 23.49
N GLY A 113 -22.05 -7.81 22.70
CA GLY A 113 -20.62 -7.57 22.44
C GLY A 113 -20.26 -6.15 21.98
N TYR A 114 -19.03 -5.94 21.53
CA TYR A 114 -18.60 -4.60 21.10
C TYR A 114 -19.61 -3.99 20.12
N LEU A 115 -20.10 -2.78 20.40
CA LEU A 115 -21.18 -2.16 19.61
C LEU A 115 -20.79 -1.95 18.15
N THR A 116 -19.50 -2.03 17.84
CA THR A 116 -18.96 -2.01 16.47
C THR A 116 -19.51 -3.14 15.61
N GLU A 117 -19.71 -4.34 16.16
CA GLU A 117 -20.15 -5.51 15.41
C GLU A 117 -21.60 -5.39 14.91
N PRO A 118 -22.63 -5.21 15.76
CA PRO A 118 -24.01 -5.06 15.29
C PRO A 118 -24.20 -3.81 14.42
N ALA A 119 -23.44 -2.74 14.69
CA ALA A 119 -23.45 -1.54 13.87
C ALA A 119 -22.90 -1.81 12.46
N ARG A 120 -21.75 -2.48 12.34
CA ARG A 120 -21.14 -2.83 11.05
C ARG A 120 -22.02 -3.78 10.23
N ILE A 121 -22.61 -4.79 10.89
CA ILE A 121 -23.57 -5.72 10.27
C ILE A 121 -24.74 -4.94 9.67
N ALA A 122 -25.31 -3.99 10.42
CA ALA A 122 -26.42 -3.18 9.95
C ALA A 122 -26.04 -2.31 8.75
N VAL A 123 -24.87 -1.66 8.77
CA VAL A 123 -24.39 -0.86 7.63
C VAL A 123 -24.22 -1.76 6.39
N ALA A 124 -23.59 -2.93 6.53
CA ALA A 124 -23.39 -3.85 5.42
C ALA A 124 -24.72 -4.36 4.84
N ALA A 125 -25.65 -4.77 5.71
CA ALA A 125 -26.96 -5.25 5.27
C ALA A 125 -27.77 -4.16 4.54
N VAL A 126 -27.83 -2.93 5.10
CA VAL A 126 -28.58 -1.82 4.49
C VAL A 126 -27.95 -1.35 3.19
N LEU A 127 -26.62 -1.40 3.06
CA LEU A 127 -25.95 -1.04 1.82
C LEU A 127 -26.19 -2.08 0.72
N CYS A 128 -26.29 -3.37 1.09
CA CYS A 128 -26.67 -4.45 0.18
C CYS A 128 -28.15 -4.34 -0.24
N ASP A 129 -29.05 -4.11 0.71
CA ASP A 129 -30.49 -3.99 0.48
C ASP A 129 -31.12 -2.96 1.45
N GLU A 130 -31.53 -1.82 0.92
CA GLU A 130 -32.10 -0.72 1.70
C GLU A 130 -33.43 -1.09 2.36
N ASP A 131 -34.17 -2.08 1.84
CA ASP A 131 -35.43 -2.53 2.43
C ASP A 131 -35.22 -3.21 3.79
N GLN A 132 -33.97 -3.57 4.14
CA GLN A 132 -33.63 -4.18 5.42
C GLN A 132 -33.56 -3.18 6.59
N ARG A 133 -33.64 -1.85 6.36
CA ARG A 133 -33.50 -0.81 7.39
C ARG A 133 -34.36 -1.04 8.64
N GLU A 134 -35.60 -1.51 8.46
CA GLU A 134 -36.54 -1.73 9.57
C GLU A 134 -36.08 -2.83 10.54
N ASN A 135 -35.23 -3.76 10.10
CA ASN A 135 -34.74 -4.86 10.95
C ASN A 135 -33.73 -4.40 12.01
N PHE A 136 -33.21 -3.17 11.91
CA PHE A 136 -32.16 -2.63 12.78
C PHE A 136 -32.67 -1.58 13.77
N ALA A 137 -33.99 -1.45 13.95
CA ALA A 137 -34.60 -0.46 14.85
C ALA A 137 -34.07 -0.52 16.30
N GLU A 138 -33.64 -1.70 16.76
CA GLU A 138 -33.07 -1.90 18.10
C GLU A 138 -31.77 -1.11 18.35
N LEU A 139 -31.05 -0.70 17.28
CA LEU A 139 -29.85 0.14 17.40
C LEU A 139 -30.14 1.51 18.06
N ALA A 140 -31.37 2.00 18.01
CA ALA A 140 -31.76 3.27 18.62
C ALA A 140 -31.68 3.24 20.17
N ASP A 141 -31.92 2.06 20.76
CA ASP A 141 -32.12 1.89 22.20
C ASP A 141 -30.93 1.22 22.92
N LEU A 142 -29.83 0.95 22.21
CA LEU A 142 -28.64 0.32 22.79
C LEU A 142 -28.06 1.12 23.97
N ASP A 143 -27.62 0.40 25.01
CA ASP A 143 -26.94 1.02 26.14
C ASP A 143 -25.52 1.45 25.75
N ILE A 144 -25.39 2.73 25.43
CA ILE A 144 -24.11 3.32 25.11
C ILE A 144 -23.28 3.71 26.34
N SER A 145 -23.70 3.41 27.58
CA SER A 145 -23.08 3.97 28.80
C SER A 145 -21.60 3.63 28.94
N GLN A 146 -21.18 2.42 28.55
CA GLN A 146 -19.78 1.95 28.59
C GLN A 146 -19.07 2.02 27.24
N ALA A 147 -19.74 2.50 26.19
CA ALA A 147 -19.19 2.54 24.84
C ALA A 147 -17.97 3.47 24.74
N GLY A 148 -16.94 2.98 24.03
CA GLY A 148 -15.77 3.74 23.59
C GLY A 148 -16.04 4.62 22.38
N ALA A 149 -15.09 5.49 22.02
CA ALA A 149 -15.24 6.40 20.87
C ALA A 149 -15.46 5.64 19.54
N ASN A 150 -14.70 4.57 19.29
CA ASN A 150 -14.85 3.77 18.07
C ASN A 150 -16.22 3.09 17.99
N GLU A 151 -16.72 2.56 19.11
CA GLU A 151 -18.06 1.97 19.20
C GLU A 151 -19.17 2.99 18.91
N LEU A 152 -19.04 4.20 19.45
CA LEU A 152 -19.99 5.29 19.21
C LEU A 152 -19.94 5.78 17.76
N ALA A 153 -18.76 5.82 17.15
CA ALA A 153 -18.60 6.20 15.74
C ALA A 153 -19.33 5.23 14.81
N TRP A 154 -19.07 3.92 14.96
CA TRP A 154 -19.77 2.88 14.21
C TRP A 154 -21.28 2.91 14.45
N LEU A 155 -21.72 3.02 15.71
CA LEU A 155 -23.14 3.06 16.03
C LEU A 155 -23.84 4.29 15.44
N ALA A 156 -23.22 5.47 15.52
CA ALA A 156 -23.80 6.69 14.96
C ALA A 156 -23.90 6.63 13.43
N ALA A 157 -22.89 6.05 12.76
CA ALA A 157 -22.94 5.77 11.33
C ALA A 157 -24.08 4.79 11.00
N ALA A 158 -24.17 3.65 11.70
CA ALA A 158 -25.22 2.66 11.49
C ALA A 158 -26.63 3.24 11.72
N GLN A 159 -26.82 4.02 12.77
CA GLN A 159 -28.07 4.73 13.03
C GLN A 159 -28.43 5.66 11.87
N ASN A 160 -27.46 6.40 11.30
CA ASN A 160 -27.69 7.24 10.13
C ASN A 160 -28.11 6.42 8.89
N PHE A 161 -27.38 5.35 8.56
CA PHE A 161 -27.71 4.44 7.45
C PHE A 161 -29.11 3.83 7.61
N CYS A 162 -29.50 3.49 8.83
CA CYS A 162 -30.82 2.96 9.16
C CYS A 162 -31.91 4.03 9.30
N SER A 163 -31.60 5.31 9.07
CA SER A 163 -32.53 6.44 9.25
C SER A 163 -33.12 6.56 10.67
N LEU A 164 -32.30 6.25 11.66
CA LEU A 164 -32.59 6.34 13.09
C LEU A 164 -32.00 7.63 13.68
N ASP A 165 -32.57 8.12 14.79
CA ASP A 165 -32.00 9.24 15.53
C ASP A 165 -30.65 8.86 16.15
N ASN A 166 -29.59 9.58 15.78
CA ASN A 166 -28.23 9.37 16.28
C ASN A 166 -27.74 10.48 17.22
N ALA A 167 -28.58 11.48 17.52
CA ALA A 167 -28.15 12.70 18.23
C ALA A 167 -27.52 12.40 19.61
N LYS A 168 -28.07 11.43 20.35
CA LYS A 168 -27.54 10.99 21.65
C LYS A 168 -26.15 10.35 21.50
N THR A 169 -25.98 9.50 20.48
CA THR A 169 -24.73 8.79 20.20
C THR A 169 -23.64 9.76 19.77
N VAL A 170 -23.93 10.64 18.80
CA VAL A 170 -23.02 11.69 18.32
C VAL A 170 -22.63 12.64 19.45
N LYS A 171 -23.59 13.08 20.28
CA LYS A 171 -23.27 13.93 21.43
C LYS A 171 -22.28 13.26 22.38
N LYS A 172 -22.51 11.98 22.71
CA LYS A 172 -21.59 11.25 23.59
C LYS A 172 -20.21 11.10 22.94
N LEU A 173 -20.15 10.82 21.62
CA LEU A 173 -18.89 10.79 20.88
C LEU A 173 -18.15 12.13 21.03
N CYS A 174 -18.81 13.26 20.76
CA CYS A 174 -18.20 14.59 20.90
C CYS A 174 -17.64 14.86 22.32
N GLU A 175 -18.32 14.38 23.37
CA GLU A 175 -17.85 14.50 24.76
C GLU A 175 -16.58 13.67 25.05
N MET A 176 -16.24 12.70 24.20
CA MET A 176 -15.02 11.89 24.31
C MET A 176 -13.81 12.48 23.56
N GLN A 177 -13.98 13.58 22.83
CA GLN A 177 -12.87 14.24 22.14
C GLN A 177 -11.84 14.75 23.16
N GLN A 178 -10.58 14.44 22.93
CA GLN A 178 -9.49 14.84 23.81
C GLN A 178 -9.05 16.28 23.52
N SER A 179 -8.25 16.86 24.42
CA SER A 179 -7.84 18.27 24.35
C SER A 179 -7.01 18.63 23.12
N ASP A 180 -6.37 17.64 22.50
CA ASP A 180 -5.60 17.80 21.26
C ASP A 180 -6.46 17.63 19.99
N GLY A 181 -7.77 17.41 20.14
CA GLY A 181 -8.71 17.24 19.03
C GLY A 181 -8.91 15.79 18.58
N GLY A 182 -8.06 14.86 19.03
CA GLY A 182 -8.17 13.46 18.66
C GLY A 182 -9.14 12.65 19.53
N PHE A 183 -9.31 11.39 19.16
CA PHE A 183 -10.08 10.37 19.87
C PHE A 183 -9.21 9.15 20.11
N GLY A 184 -9.49 8.40 21.18
CA GLY A 184 -8.77 7.15 21.46
C GLY A 184 -9.18 6.50 22.78
N LEU A 185 -8.54 5.38 23.11
CA LEU A 185 -8.84 4.64 24.35
C LEU A 185 -8.27 5.31 25.61
N SER A 186 -7.07 5.90 25.50
CA SER A 186 -6.39 6.58 26.61
C SER A 186 -5.70 7.85 26.16
N ASN A 187 -4.91 7.76 25.10
CA ASN A 187 -4.42 8.91 24.34
C ASN A 187 -5.13 8.93 22.99
N SER A 188 -5.10 10.07 22.32
CA SER A 188 -5.57 10.19 20.94
C SER A 188 -4.78 9.26 20.03
N ASP A 189 -5.51 8.66 19.10
CA ASP A 189 -5.08 7.64 18.17
C ASP A 189 -5.61 7.96 16.78
N ALA A 190 -4.80 7.79 15.74
CA ALA A 190 -5.17 8.19 14.38
C ALA A 190 -6.33 7.36 13.82
N ASP A 191 -6.35 6.04 14.09
CA ASP A 191 -7.39 5.15 13.60
C ASP A 191 -8.75 5.52 14.20
N ILE A 192 -8.80 5.66 15.54
CA ILE A 192 -10.05 6.01 16.24
C ILE A 192 -10.49 7.43 15.91
N THR A 193 -9.55 8.36 15.71
CA THR A 193 -9.88 9.73 15.28
C THR A 193 -10.49 9.74 13.88
N ALA A 194 -9.93 8.96 12.95
CA ALA A 194 -10.45 8.85 11.60
C ALA A 194 -11.83 8.16 11.58
N MET A 195 -12.02 7.10 12.37
CA MET A 195 -13.33 6.47 12.55
C MET A 195 -14.36 7.46 13.10
N ALA A 196 -13.99 8.30 14.07
CA ALA A 196 -14.89 9.33 14.61
C ALA A 196 -15.35 10.33 13.52
N LEU A 197 -14.48 10.67 12.56
CA LEU A 197 -14.86 11.55 11.44
C LEU A 197 -15.99 10.98 10.59
N MET A 198 -16.21 9.67 10.52
CA MET A 198 -17.36 9.10 9.79
C MET A 198 -18.72 9.48 10.41
N ALA A 199 -18.74 9.78 11.70
CA ALA A 199 -19.96 10.06 12.46
C ALA A 199 -20.14 11.53 12.83
N LEU A 200 -19.08 12.33 12.76
CA LEU A 200 -19.13 13.73 13.16
C LEU A 200 -19.81 14.58 12.09
N PRO A 201 -20.69 15.53 12.49
CA PRO A 201 -21.27 16.48 11.54
C PRO A 201 -20.19 17.25 10.80
N LYS A 202 -20.33 17.31 9.47
CA LYS A 202 -19.46 18.11 8.60
C LYS A 202 -19.46 19.58 9.04
N ASP A 203 -18.31 20.21 8.95
CA ASP A 203 -18.07 21.62 9.35
C ASP A 203 -18.36 21.91 10.84
N GLY A 204 -18.50 20.86 11.68
CA GLY A 204 -18.64 20.98 13.12
C GLY A 204 -17.30 21.18 13.82
N GLU A 205 -17.29 21.90 14.94
CA GLU A 205 -16.07 22.19 15.72
C GLU A 205 -15.30 20.90 16.12
N ASN A 206 -15.99 19.81 16.45
CA ASN A 206 -15.35 18.54 16.75
C ASN A 206 -14.68 17.92 15.50
N ALA A 207 -15.31 18.02 14.33
CA ALA A 207 -14.74 17.51 13.07
C ALA A 207 -13.49 18.31 12.67
N GLU A 208 -13.55 19.64 12.74
CA GLU A 208 -12.41 20.52 12.46
C GLU A 208 -11.20 20.17 13.34
N LYS A 209 -11.40 19.99 14.65
CA LYS A 209 -10.33 19.60 15.58
C LYS A 209 -9.76 18.22 15.30
N ALA A 210 -10.59 17.27 14.87
CA ALA A 210 -10.14 15.93 14.52
C ALA A 210 -9.34 15.94 13.20
N LEU A 211 -9.75 16.75 12.22
CA LEU A 211 -8.98 17.00 11.00
C LEU A 211 -7.61 17.62 11.31
N ASP A 212 -7.56 18.63 12.17
CA ASP A 212 -6.31 19.25 12.63
C ASP A 212 -5.40 18.24 13.35
N TYR A 213 -5.96 17.37 14.19
CA TYR A 213 -5.22 16.30 14.83
C TYR A 213 -4.61 15.35 13.80
N LEU A 214 -5.39 14.86 12.83
CA LEU A 214 -4.92 13.94 11.80
C LEU A 214 -3.88 14.58 10.88
N LYS A 215 -4.05 15.86 10.53
CA LYS A 215 -3.06 16.64 9.77
C LYS A 215 -1.73 16.70 10.51
N LYS A 216 -1.76 17.02 11.81
CA LYS A 216 -0.56 17.06 12.64
C LYS A 216 0.09 15.68 12.79
N TYR A 217 -0.72 14.66 13.07
CA TYR A 217 -0.26 13.27 13.14
C TYR A 217 0.43 12.85 11.85
N PHE A 218 -0.21 13.14 10.71
CA PHE A 218 0.35 12.85 9.40
C PHE A 218 1.67 13.57 9.20
N ALA A 219 1.77 14.87 9.50
CA ALA A 219 3.01 15.62 9.33
C ALA A 219 4.17 15.07 10.19
N GLU A 220 3.89 14.72 11.44
CA GLU A 220 4.90 14.36 12.45
C GLU A 220 5.30 12.86 12.46
N THR A 221 4.55 11.97 11.80
CA THR A 221 4.76 10.52 11.85
C THR A 221 5.44 9.99 10.58
N ASP A 222 6.62 9.38 10.71
CA ASP A 222 7.39 8.86 9.58
C ASP A 222 6.85 7.52 9.04
N GLU A 223 6.44 6.62 9.94
CA GLU A 223 5.94 5.28 9.60
C GLU A 223 4.44 5.18 9.96
N ILE A 224 3.59 5.15 8.93
CA ILE A 224 2.14 4.99 9.04
C ILE A 224 1.79 3.61 8.44
N SER A 225 1.09 2.75 9.20
CA SER A 225 0.73 1.40 8.72
C SER A 225 -0.33 1.44 7.61
N CYS A 226 -0.53 0.30 6.94
CA CYS A 226 -1.59 0.17 5.94
C CYS A 226 -2.98 0.48 6.52
N GLU A 227 -3.29 -0.09 7.68
CA GLU A 227 -4.56 0.10 8.39
C GLU A 227 -4.75 1.57 8.76
N THR A 228 -3.76 2.21 9.38
CA THR A 228 -3.89 3.64 9.72
C THR A 228 -4.06 4.53 8.50
N ALA A 229 -3.31 4.26 7.42
CA ALA A 229 -3.50 4.98 6.17
C ALA A 229 -4.93 4.79 5.61
N ALA A 230 -5.45 3.56 5.65
CA ALA A 230 -6.79 3.24 5.20
C ALA A 230 -7.87 3.93 6.03
N GLN A 231 -7.80 3.82 7.37
CA GLN A 231 -8.75 4.46 8.28
C GLN A 231 -8.76 5.98 8.10
N MET A 232 -7.57 6.60 8.01
CA MET A 232 -7.45 8.03 7.73
C MET A 232 -8.12 8.40 6.41
N ILE A 233 -7.87 7.68 5.32
CA ILE A 233 -8.52 7.95 4.02
C ILE A 233 -10.04 7.87 4.17
N ILE A 234 -10.57 6.84 4.83
CA ILE A 234 -12.02 6.67 5.02
C ILE A 234 -12.63 7.85 5.78
N GLY A 235 -12.06 8.20 6.94
CA GLY A 235 -12.54 9.30 7.76
C GLY A 235 -12.44 10.67 7.08
N LEU A 236 -11.34 10.92 6.37
CA LEU A 236 -11.12 12.14 5.61
C LEU A 236 -12.10 12.26 4.43
N CYS A 237 -12.32 11.17 3.71
CA CYS A 237 -13.31 11.10 2.64
C CYS A 237 -14.72 11.42 3.17
N ALA A 238 -15.08 10.91 4.36
CA ALA A 238 -16.36 11.20 5.01
C ALA A 238 -16.60 12.69 5.29
N GLN A 239 -15.52 13.45 5.47
CA GLN A 239 -15.57 14.90 5.66
C GLN A 239 -15.42 15.71 4.35
N GLY A 240 -15.31 15.03 3.20
CA GLY A 240 -15.14 15.69 1.90
C GLY A 240 -13.69 16.09 1.60
N VAL A 241 -12.71 15.47 2.23
CA VAL A 241 -11.28 15.69 1.93
C VAL A 241 -10.81 14.70 0.85
N ASN A 242 -10.38 15.22 -0.30
CA ASN A 242 -9.74 14.42 -1.33
C ASN A 242 -8.28 14.11 -0.95
N CYS A 243 -7.99 12.87 -0.53
CA CYS A 243 -6.66 12.50 -0.03
C CYS A 243 -5.58 12.42 -1.13
N SER A 244 -5.94 12.33 -2.41
CA SER A 244 -4.99 12.34 -3.52
C SER A 244 -4.56 13.76 -3.94
N GLU A 245 -5.22 14.80 -3.43
CA GLU A 245 -4.95 16.20 -3.80
C GLU A 245 -4.69 17.12 -2.61
N SER A 246 -5.06 16.69 -1.39
CA SER A 246 -4.91 17.50 -0.20
C SER A 246 -3.45 17.72 0.16
N SER A 247 -3.02 18.99 0.16
CA SER A 247 -1.70 19.40 0.65
C SER A 247 -1.50 19.10 2.13
N ASP A 248 -2.59 18.99 2.90
CA ASP A 248 -2.54 18.70 4.34
C ASP A 248 -2.19 17.22 4.63
N PHE A 249 -2.39 16.35 3.64
CA PHE A 249 -2.04 14.92 3.68
C PHE A 249 -0.98 14.57 2.64
N THR A 250 -0.08 15.54 2.41
CA THR A 250 1.13 15.42 1.59
C THR A 250 2.35 15.83 2.43
N LYS A 251 3.37 14.98 2.48
CA LYS A 251 4.63 15.24 3.18
C LYS A 251 5.48 16.28 2.43
N GLU A 252 6.46 16.88 3.12
CA GLU A 252 7.40 17.84 2.49
C GLU A 252 8.18 17.23 1.31
N ASN A 253 8.42 15.91 1.33
CA ASN A 253 9.06 15.18 0.22
C ASN A 253 8.08 14.75 -0.89
N GLY A 254 6.83 15.23 -0.86
CA GLY A 254 5.81 14.93 -1.86
C GLY A 254 5.03 13.63 -1.63
N VAL A 255 5.39 12.82 -0.64
CA VAL A 255 4.70 11.53 -0.37
C VAL A 255 3.30 11.79 0.18
N ARG A 256 2.29 11.21 -0.48
CA ARG A 256 0.89 11.31 -0.05
C ARG A 256 0.41 10.17 0.82
N LEU A 257 -0.67 10.41 1.55
CA LEU A 257 -1.38 9.36 2.29
C LEU A 257 -1.83 8.20 1.38
N THR A 258 -2.30 8.49 0.15
CA THR A 258 -2.70 7.45 -0.82
C THR A 258 -1.51 6.63 -1.33
N GLU A 259 -0.35 7.26 -1.53
CA GLU A 259 0.90 6.57 -1.91
C GLU A 259 1.45 5.74 -0.76
N ILE A 260 1.19 6.17 0.48
CA ILE A 260 1.47 5.37 1.66
C ILE A 260 0.66 4.09 1.63
N LEU A 261 -0.65 4.18 1.46
CA LEU A 261 -1.53 3.02 1.34
C LEU A 261 -1.08 2.07 0.22
N LEU A 262 -0.89 2.59 -1.00
CA LEU A 262 -0.53 1.78 -2.18
C LEU A 262 0.78 1.02 -2.03
N SER A 263 1.75 1.57 -1.30
CA SER A 263 3.05 0.89 -1.08
C SER A 263 2.94 -0.44 -0.33
N TYR A 264 1.85 -0.66 0.40
CA TYR A 264 1.62 -1.90 1.14
C TYR A 264 1.01 -3.00 0.26
N GLN A 265 0.58 -2.70 -0.97
CA GLN A 265 0.08 -3.70 -1.89
C GLN A 265 1.22 -4.64 -2.33
N THR A 266 1.03 -5.94 -2.10
CA THR A 266 2.02 -6.97 -2.42
C THR A 266 1.81 -7.53 -3.82
N ASP A 267 2.80 -8.26 -4.35
CA ASP A 267 2.78 -8.83 -5.70
C ASP A 267 1.62 -9.79 -5.98
N ASP A 268 1.06 -10.42 -4.94
CA ASP A 268 -0.11 -11.30 -5.04
C ASP A 268 -1.45 -10.54 -5.06
N GLY A 269 -1.41 -9.22 -4.82
CA GLY A 269 -2.52 -8.29 -4.99
C GLY A 269 -3.22 -7.84 -3.70
N GLY A 270 -2.98 -8.51 -2.57
CA GLY A 270 -3.47 -8.05 -1.26
C GLY A 270 -2.55 -6.98 -0.68
N PHE A 271 -2.82 -6.57 0.56
CA PHE A 271 -2.04 -5.56 1.28
C PHE A 271 -1.41 -6.14 2.53
N SER A 272 -0.18 -5.74 2.82
CA SER A 272 0.58 -6.14 4.01
C SER A 272 0.32 -5.20 5.20
N HIS A 273 0.43 -5.72 6.43
CA HIS A 273 0.37 -4.90 7.64
C HIS A 273 1.62 -4.03 7.79
N VAL A 274 2.78 -4.65 7.54
CA VAL A 274 4.11 -4.01 7.55
C VAL A 274 4.67 -4.08 6.14
N TYR A 275 5.31 -2.99 5.70
CA TYR A 275 5.86 -2.91 4.36
C TYR A 275 6.88 -4.04 4.13
N GLY A 276 6.68 -4.78 3.03
CA GLY A 276 7.53 -5.89 2.63
C GLY A 276 7.17 -7.25 3.25
N ASP A 277 6.16 -7.32 4.12
CA ASP A 277 5.61 -8.59 4.62
C ASP A 277 4.60 -9.20 3.63
N GLU A 278 4.11 -10.40 3.97
CA GLU A 278 3.03 -11.06 3.23
C GLU A 278 1.70 -10.30 3.36
N SER A 279 0.80 -10.50 2.40
CA SER A 279 -0.57 -10.01 2.44
C SER A 279 -1.29 -10.42 3.74
N ASN A 280 -2.03 -9.47 4.31
CA ASN A 280 -2.81 -9.61 5.51
C ASN A 280 -4.29 -9.28 5.20
N THR A 281 -5.22 -10.08 5.74
CA THR A 281 -6.66 -9.90 5.46
C THR A 281 -7.21 -8.57 5.98
N ILE A 282 -6.80 -8.11 7.17
CA ILE A 282 -7.25 -6.84 7.75
C ILE A 282 -6.72 -5.66 6.93
N ALA A 283 -5.41 -5.66 6.64
CA ALA A 283 -4.82 -4.63 5.79
C ALA A 283 -5.49 -4.59 4.41
N THR A 284 -5.79 -5.75 3.81
CA THR A 284 -6.42 -5.82 2.48
C THR A 284 -7.86 -5.32 2.49
N MET A 285 -8.69 -5.73 3.45
CA MET A 285 -10.10 -5.33 3.50
C MET A 285 -10.24 -3.82 3.77
N GLU A 286 -9.40 -3.26 4.66
CA GLU A 286 -9.42 -1.83 4.98
C GLU A 286 -8.84 -0.99 3.84
N ALA A 287 -7.74 -1.43 3.21
CA ALA A 287 -7.18 -0.75 2.04
C ALA A 287 -8.16 -0.73 0.86
N LEU A 288 -8.86 -1.84 0.61
CA LEU A 288 -9.89 -1.90 -0.42
C LEU A 288 -11.04 -0.94 -0.11
N ALA A 289 -11.51 -0.89 1.13
CA ALA A 289 -12.55 0.06 1.54
C ALA A 289 -12.11 1.52 1.41
N ALA A 290 -10.86 1.83 1.77
CA ALA A 290 -10.26 3.15 1.59
C ALA A 290 -10.19 3.56 0.11
N LEU A 291 -9.75 2.65 -0.77
CA LEU A 291 -9.77 2.87 -2.22
C LEU A 291 -11.21 3.06 -2.73
N ALA A 292 -12.15 2.24 -2.26
CA ALA A 292 -13.54 2.31 -2.66
C ALA A 292 -14.15 3.70 -2.38
N VAL A 293 -13.98 4.24 -1.17
CA VAL A 293 -14.50 5.58 -0.84
C VAL A 293 -13.73 6.73 -1.50
N GLN A 294 -12.43 6.56 -1.73
CA GLN A 294 -11.59 7.54 -2.44
C GLN A 294 -12.08 7.80 -3.87
N ARG A 295 -12.79 6.85 -4.51
CA ARG A 295 -13.39 6.99 -5.85
C ARG A 295 -14.43 8.13 -5.95
N TYR A 296 -15.14 8.43 -4.87
CA TYR A 296 -16.23 9.43 -4.88
C TYR A 296 -15.77 10.87 -5.07
N PHE A 297 -14.46 11.15 -5.04
CA PHE A 297 -13.93 12.48 -5.32
C PHE A 297 -13.89 12.81 -6.81
N SER A 298 -14.85 12.29 -7.58
CA SER A 298 -14.94 12.58 -9.00
C SER A 298 -16.33 12.50 -9.61
N VAL A 299 -16.46 13.24 -10.70
CA VAL A 299 -17.53 13.30 -11.71
C VAL A 299 -18.54 14.45 -11.60
N ALA A 300 -18.85 15.05 -10.43
CA ALA A 300 -19.85 16.15 -10.46
C ALA A 300 -19.89 17.18 -9.31
N GLY A 301 -18.88 17.26 -8.44
CA GLY A 301 -18.88 18.30 -7.40
C GLY A 301 -20.05 18.23 -6.39
N GLU A 302 -20.72 17.08 -6.28
CA GLU A 302 -21.71 16.84 -5.24
C GLU A 302 -21.21 15.72 -4.31
N TYR A 303 -20.89 16.11 -3.07
CA TYR A 303 -20.33 15.27 -2.01
C TYR A 303 -21.45 14.73 -1.14
N TYR A 304 -21.52 13.42 -0.90
CA TYR A 304 -22.46 12.91 0.10
C TYR A 304 -21.97 11.66 0.84
N LEU A 305 -21.16 11.84 1.89
CA LEU A 305 -21.11 10.89 3.02
C LEU A 305 -22.05 11.31 4.17
N ASN A 306 -22.69 12.49 4.06
CA ASN A 306 -23.71 12.97 5.01
C ASN A 306 -25.15 12.83 4.46
N GLU A 307 -25.38 12.75 3.14
CA GLU A 307 -26.74 12.60 2.58
C GLU A 307 -26.77 11.60 1.41
N ASN A 308 -26.75 10.30 1.75
CA ASN A 308 -26.91 9.16 0.83
C ASN A 308 -25.72 8.88 -0.10
N PHE A 309 -25.18 7.67 0.05
CA PHE A 309 -24.40 6.98 -0.98
C PHE A 309 -25.20 6.99 -2.29
N ALA A 310 -24.87 7.89 -3.22
CA ALA A 310 -25.37 7.80 -4.58
C ALA A 310 -24.45 6.86 -5.35
N LEU A 311 -24.93 5.64 -5.62
CA LEU A 311 -24.23 4.66 -6.44
C LEU A 311 -24.04 5.22 -7.85
N THR A 312 -22.79 5.29 -8.30
CA THR A 312 -22.44 5.62 -9.68
C THR A 312 -21.53 4.54 -10.23
N ASP A 313 -21.81 4.10 -11.45
CA ASP A 313 -21.07 3.05 -12.19
C ASP A 313 -19.54 3.26 -12.13
N VAL A 314 -18.87 2.39 -11.37
CA VAL A 314 -17.45 2.50 -10.97
C VAL A 314 -16.49 1.95 -12.03
N LEU A 315 -17.01 1.26 -13.05
CA LEU A 315 -16.20 0.77 -14.19
C LEU A 315 -16.23 1.70 -15.39
N SER A 316 -16.78 2.92 -15.26
CA SER A 316 -16.69 3.92 -16.31
C SER A 316 -15.23 4.30 -16.58
N THR A 317 -14.89 4.45 -17.86
CA THR A 317 -13.55 4.82 -18.35
C THR A 317 -13.19 6.29 -18.11
N GLU A 318 -14.05 7.07 -17.45
CA GLU A 318 -13.77 8.45 -17.11
C GLU A 318 -12.93 8.48 -15.83
N ASN A 319 -11.79 9.18 -15.88
CA ASN A 319 -10.78 9.21 -14.83
C ASN A 319 -11.25 10.10 -13.66
N PRO A 320 -11.47 9.53 -12.47
CA PRO A 320 -11.90 10.28 -11.30
C PRO A 320 -10.93 11.36 -10.84
N PHE A 321 -9.66 11.03 -10.99
CA PHE A 321 -8.52 11.70 -10.41
C PHE A 321 -7.84 12.57 -11.48
N ALA A 322 -8.49 12.76 -12.63
CA ALA A 322 -7.96 13.49 -13.78
C ALA A 322 -8.24 14.99 -13.74
N GLU A 323 -9.27 15.47 -13.05
CA GLU A 323 -9.73 16.83 -13.33
C GLU A 323 -8.83 17.91 -12.71
N GLY A 324 -7.79 18.29 -13.45
CA GLY A 324 -7.01 19.48 -13.16
C GLY A 324 -5.51 19.26 -13.12
N PHE A 325 -4.81 20.38 -13.08
CA PHE A 325 -3.42 20.43 -12.68
C PHE A 325 -3.33 21.22 -11.38
N PHE A 326 -2.93 20.53 -10.32
CA PHE A 326 -3.02 21.07 -8.97
C PHE A 326 -1.69 21.64 -8.49
N LYS A 327 -1.73 22.41 -7.39
CA LYS A 327 -0.50 22.89 -6.74
C LYS A 327 0.47 21.75 -6.43
N TYR A 328 -0.06 20.60 -6.05
CA TYR A 328 0.75 19.41 -5.83
C TYR A 328 1.52 18.95 -7.08
N ASP A 329 0.91 19.04 -8.26
CA ASP A 329 1.59 18.67 -9.51
C ASP A 329 2.78 19.61 -9.75
N SER A 330 2.66 20.90 -9.42
CA SER A 330 3.78 21.84 -9.35
C SER A 330 4.82 21.43 -8.30
N ASP A 331 4.41 21.07 -7.09
CA ASP A 331 5.32 20.69 -6.00
C ASP A 331 6.12 19.40 -6.35
N GLN A 332 5.51 18.43 -7.03
CA GLN A 332 6.22 17.26 -7.58
C GLN A 332 7.23 17.65 -8.64
N ILE A 333 6.87 18.57 -9.53
CA ILE A 333 7.80 19.06 -10.53
C ILE A 333 8.97 19.74 -9.85
N GLU A 334 8.73 20.54 -8.81
CA GLU A 334 9.78 21.21 -8.04
C GLU A 334 10.70 20.22 -7.31
N SER A 335 10.15 19.17 -6.68
CA SER A 335 10.91 18.22 -5.84
C SER A 335 11.93 17.35 -6.61
N ILE A 336 11.78 17.20 -7.92
CA ILE A 336 12.69 16.39 -8.76
C ILE A 336 14.02 17.13 -8.97
N ASP A 337 14.97 17.06 -8.04
CA ASP A 337 16.28 17.73 -8.19
C ASP A 337 17.04 17.30 -9.47
N GLU A 338 17.15 15.99 -9.70
CA GLU A 338 17.78 15.41 -10.90
C GLU A 338 16.83 14.37 -11.53
N PRO A 339 16.20 14.63 -12.70
CA PRO A 339 15.31 13.67 -13.34
C PRO A 339 16.04 12.38 -13.71
N LEU A 340 15.50 11.25 -13.28
CA LEU A 340 15.96 9.90 -13.57
C LEU A 340 15.14 9.25 -14.69
N ALA A 341 15.59 8.11 -15.23
CA ALA A 341 14.79 7.35 -16.18
C ALA A 341 13.57 6.70 -15.50
N SER A 342 13.71 6.32 -14.23
CA SER A 342 12.59 5.82 -13.39
C SER A 342 11.43 6.80 -13.28
N ASP A 343 11.69 8.11 -13.37
CA ASP A 343 10.68 9.16 -13.16
C ASP A 343 9.82 9.41 -14.41
N PHE A 344 10.15 8.76 -15.54
CA PHE A 344 9.58 9.11 -16.84
C PHE A 344 8.06 8.95 -16.89
N SER A 345 7.51 7.91 -16.27
CA SER A 345 6.06 7.67 -16.26
C SER A 345 5.32 8.81 -15.58
N MET A 346 5.71 9.12 -14.34
CA MET A 346 5.14 10.22 -13.54
C MET A 346 5.27 11.56 -14.26
N ILE A 347 6.46 11.90 -14.77
CA ILE A 347 6.69 13.17 -15.48
C ILE A 347 5.85 13.22 -16.77
N SER A 348 5.69 12.11 -17.47
CA SER A 348 4.84 12.04 -18.68
C SER A 348 3.37 12.26 -18.34
N GLU A 349 2.88 11.70 -17.23
CA GLU A 349 1.51 11.92 -16.75
C GLU A 349 1.26 13.36 -16.33
N LEU A 350 2.20 13.97 -15.59
CA LEU A 350 2.17 15.39 -15.24
C LEU A 350 2.11 16.27 -16.50
N LYS A 351 2.91 15.93 -17.52
CA LYS A 351 2.92 16.65 -18.79
C LYS A 351 1.58 16.51 -19.53
N ASN A 352 1.01 15.32 -19.57
CA ASN A 352 -0.29 15.11 -20.22
C ASN A 352 -1.39 15.93 -19.52
N ARG A 353 -1.39 15.95 -18.18
CA ARG A 353 -2.31 16.78 -17.39
C ARG A 353 -2.10 18.27 -17.62
N ALA A 354 -0.86 18.73 -17.68
CA ALA A 354 -0.55 20.13 -18.00
C ALA A 354 -1.06 20.53 -19.40
N ASP A 355 -0.91 19.64 -20.38
CA ASP A 355 -1.38 19.87 -21.75
C ASP A 355 -2.92 19.91 -21.83
N GLU A 356 -3.62 19.17 -20.97
CA GLU A 356 -5.08 19.06 -20.94
C GLU A 356 -5.75 20.20 -20.16
N TYR A 357 -5.26 20.51 -18.95
CA TYR A 357 -5.91 21.45 -18.01
C TYR A 357 -5.27 22.83 -17.97
N GLY A 358 -4.06 22.99 -18.51
CA GLY A 358 -3.32 24.24 -18.51
C GLY A 358 -2.68 24.55 -17.16
N ILE A 359 -1.51 25.19 -17.22
CA ILE A 359 -0.68 25.57 -16.07
C ILE A 359 0.04 26.88 -16.35
N ASP A 360 0.70 27.45 -15.34
CA ASP A 360 1.53 28.63 -15.55
C ASP A 360 2.78 28.29 -16.39
N ASP A 361 3.28 29.30 -17.12
CA ASP A 361 4.38 29.14 -18.08
C ASP A 361 5.68 28.68 -17.40
N GLU A 362 5.94 29.11 -16.16
CA GLU A 362 7.15 28.75 -15.41
C GLU A 362 7.17 27.27 -15.06
N THR A 363 6.09 26.77 -14.44
CA THR A 363 5.91 25.34 -14.16
C THR A 363 5.96 24.51 -15.44
N LEU A 364 5.38 25.00 -16.53
CA LEU A 364 5.37 24.31 -17.82
C LEU A 364 6.76 24.14 -18.41
N ASP A 365 7.58 25.18 -18.33
CA ASP A 365 8.96 25.13 -18.85
C ASP A 365 9.83 24.18 -18.03
N ILE A 366 9.69 24.20 -16.70
CA ILE A 366 10.37 23.25 -15.81
C ILE A 366 9.94 21.81 -16.13
N LEU A 367 8.64 21.55 -16.23
CA LEU A 367 8.10 20.22 -16.53
C LEU A 367 8.61 19.69 -17.87
N LYS A 368 8.65 20.53 -18.92
CA LYS A 368 9.18 20.16 -20.24
C LYS A 368 10.67 19.83 -20.19
N GLU A 369 11.45 20.58 -19.42
CA GLU A 369 12.87 20.31 -19.24
C GLU A 369 13.08 18.95 -18.56
N LYS A 370 12.39 18.72 -17.44
CA LYS A 370 12.50 17.46 -16.69
C LYS A 370 12.05 16.26 -17.52
N TYR A 371 10.96 16.41 -18.27
CA TYR A 371 10.48 15.39 -19.23
C TYR A 371 11.56 15.06 -20.28
N ALA A 372 12.19 16.09 -20.87
CA ALA A 372 13.22 15.88 -21.89
C ALA A 372 14.48 15.18 -21.34
N ILE A 373 14.88 15.49 -20.10
CA ILE A 373 16.01 14.85 -19.43
C ILE A 373 15.69 13.38 -19.14
N SER A 374 14.56 13.12 -18.47
CA SER A 374 14.13 11.77 -18.09
C SER A 374 13.97 10.87 -19.31
N LYS A 375 13.31 11.37 -20.37
CA LYS A 375 13.18 10.65 -21.65
C LYS A 375 14.52 10.26 -22.28
N ARG A 376 15.50 11.17 -22.25
CA ARG A 376 16.84 10.90 -22.80
C ARG A 376 17.53 9.78 -22.02
N LYS A 377 17.39 9.76 -20.69
CA LYS A 377 17.94 8.69 -19.86
C LYS A 377 17.27 7.34 -20.15
N CYS A 378 15.95 7.30 -20.37
CA CYS A 378 15.26 6.09 -20.85
C CYS A 378 15.83 5.60 -22.19
N ASP A 379 16.06 6.50 -23.15
CA ASP A 379 16.65 6.14 -24.45
C ASP A 379 18.08 5.60 -24.31
N GLU A 380 18.86 6.10 -23.34
CA GLU A 380 20.21 5.62 -23.03
C GLU A 380 20.19 4.22 -22.41
N ILE A 381 19.30 3.99 -21.44
CA ILE A 381 19.10 2.67 -20.82
C ILE A 381 18.61 1.66 -21.86
N GLU A 382 17.71 2.03 -22.77
CA GLU A 382 17.23 1.09 -23.80
C GLU A 382 18.36 0.73 -24.80
N LYS A 383 19.24 1.67 -25.14
CA LYS A 383 20.44 1.36 -25.93
C LYS A 383 21.40 0.44 -25.18
N LEU A 384 21.59 0.66 -23.89
CA LEU A 384 22.38 -0.21 -23.03
C LEU A 384 21.79 -1.61 -22.98
N ASN A 385 20.48 -1.73 -22.81
CA ASN A 385 19.74 -2.98 -22.81
C ASN A 385 19.86 -3.71 -24.15
N ALA A 386 19.75 -3.00 -25.28
CA ALA A 386 19.98 -3.60 -26.60
C ALA A 386 21.40 -4.18 -26.74
N LYS A 387 22.42 -3.44 -26.29
CA LYS A 387 23.82 -3.90 -26.25
C LYS A 387 23.99 -5.15 -25.36
N ILE A 388 23.32 -5.19 -24.22
CA ILE A 388 23.29 -6.35 -23.31
C ILE A 388 22.65 -7.56 -23.99
N ARG A 389 21.45 -7.40 -24.58
CA ARG A 389 20.74 -8.46 -25.30
C ARG A 389 21.61 -9.09 -26.39
N GLU A 390 22.33 -8.27 -27.16
CA GLU A 390 23.15 -8.76 -28.26
C GLU A 390 24.43 -9.46 -27.79
N ASN A 391 25.11 -8.94 -26.76
CA ASN A 391 26.49 -9.32 -26.47
C ASN A 391 26.68 -10.10 -25.19
N PHE A 392 25.74 -10.01 -24.24
CA PHE A 392 25.91 -10.49 -22.88
C PHE A 392 24.72 -11.27 -22.33
N TYR A 393 23.61 -11.35 -23.07
CA TYR A 393 22.42 -12.09 -22.67
C TYR A 393 22.38 -13.50 -23.31
N PRO A 394 22.02 -14.54 -22.55
CA PRO A 394 21.85 -14.53 -21.09
C PRO A 394 23.23 -14.41 -20.39
N ALA A 395 23.26 -13.81 -19.19
CA ALA A 395 24.50 -13.53 -18.46
C ALA A 395 25.35 -14.80 -18.21
N SER A 396 24.71 -15.97 -18.10
CA SER A 396 25.35 -17.28 -17.97
C SER A 396 26.33 -17.60 -19.10
N ASP A 397 26.07 -17.11 -20.31
CA ASP A 397 26.80 -17.47 -21.52
C ASP A 397 28.06 -16.62 -21.73
N VAL A 398 28.23 -15.57 -20.91
CA VAL A 398 29.44 -14.76 -20.90
C VAL A 398 30.58 -15.61 -20.35
N ASN A 399 31.64 -15.77 -21.14
CA ASN A 399 32.82 -16.55 -20.78
C ASN A 399 34.08 -15.66 -20.66
N PHE A 400 35.20 -16.27 -20.30
CA PHE A 400 36.48 -15.59 -20.05
C PHE A 400 36.93 -14.66 -21.19
N THR A 401 36.63 -14.97 -22.45
CA THR A 401 37.04 -14.14 -23.61
C THR A 401 36.37 -12.76 -23.62
N LYS A 402 35.25 -12.60 -22.91
CA LYS A 402 34.50 -11.35 -22.78
C LYS A 402 34.76 -10.64 -21.45
N LEU A 403 35.67 -11.13 -20.60
CA LEU A 403 35.90 -10.59 -19.25
C LEU A 403 36.19 -9.08 -19.25
N SER A 404 37.08 -8.60 -20.12
CA SER A 404 37.37 -7.16 -20.21
C SER A 404 36.17 -6.33 -20.66
N LYS A 405 35.31 -6.90 -21.52
CA LYS A 405 34.11 -6.24 -22.03
C LYS A 405 33.00 -6.17 -20.99
N ILE A 406 32.77 -7.25 -20.23
CA ILE A 406 31.79 -7.24 -19.12
C ILE A 406 32.27 -6.38 -17.95
N SER A 407 33.58 -6.31 -17.69
CA SER A 407 34.13 -5.37 -16.70
C SER A 407 33.86 -3.91 -17.08
N ALA A 408 34.10 -3.53 -18.34
CA ALA A 408 33.80 -2.18 -18.81
C ALA A 408 32.29 -1.89 -18.77
N LEU A 409 31.45 -2.88 -19.08
CA LEU A 409 30.00 -2.75 -19.00
C LEU A 409 29.51 -2.57 -17.56
N ASN A 410 30.03 -3.35 -16.61
CA ASN A 410 29.66 -3.21 -15.20
C ASN A 410 30.15 -1.90 -14.59
N GLU A 411 31.28 -1.37 -15.06
CA GLU A 411 31.74 -0.02 -14.73
C GLU A 411 30.76 1.04 -15.26
N GLU A 412 30.33 0.93 -16.52
CA GLU A 412 29.28 1.75 -17.13
C GLU A 412 27.97 1.69 -16.32
N ILE A 413 27.48 0.49 -16.01
CA ILE A 413 26.27 0.26 -15.18
C ILE A 413 26.45 0.86 -13.78
N SER A 414 27.63 0.74 -13.17
CA SER A 414 27.87 1.23 -11.81
C SER A 414 27.67 2.74 -11.66
N SER A 415 27.84 3.49 -12.75
CA SER A 415 27.67 4.95 -12.79
C SER A 415 26.22 5.42 -12.69
N TYR A 416 25.24 4.54 -12.96
CA TYR A 416 23.82 4.84 -12.80
C TYR A 416 23.41 4.89 -11.32
N LYS A 417 22.37 5.67 -11.01
CA LYS A 417 21.72 5.69 -9.70
C LYS A 417 21.02 4.35 -9.44
N SER A 418 20.78 4.01 -8.17
CA SER A 418 20.18 2.73 -7.80
C SER A 418 18.83 2.49 -8.49
N ALA A 419 17.94 3.49 -8.48
CA ALA A 419 16.62 3.40 -9.14
C ALA A 419 16.73 3.10 -10.65
N ASP A 420 17.62 3.79 -11.38
CA ASP A 420 17.81 3.55 -12.82
C ASP A 420 18.44 2.18 -13.12
N LYS A 421 19.19 1.58 -12.19
CA LYS A 421 19.82 0.26 -12.40
C LYS A 421 18.81 -0.86 -12.52
N GLU A 422 17.64 -0.73 -11.91
CA GLU A 422 16.56 -1.71 -12.00
C GLU A 422 16.00 -1.83 -13.41
N LEU A 423 16.07 -0.75 -14.20
CA LEU A 423 15.65 -0.72 -15.60
C LEU A 423 16.70 -1.35 -16.54
N ILE A 424 17.90 -1.68 -16.03
CA ILE A 424 18.99 -2.25 -16.82
C ILE A 424 18.92 -3.79 -16.79
N LEU A 425 18.79 -4.37 -17.98
CA LEU A 425 18.65 -5.80 -18.21
C LEU A 425 19.79 -6.60 -17.56
N SER A 426 19.44 -7.49 -16.64
CA SER A 426 20.36 -8.43 -15.98
C SER A 426 21.57 -7.77 -15.29
N ALA A 427 21.42 -6.54 -14.78
CA ALA A 427 22.51 -5.79 -14.16
C ALA A 427 23.18 -6.56 -13.00
N ASN A 428 22.37 -7.20 -12.15
CA ASN A 428 22.86 -7.97 -11.00
C ASN A 428 23.59 -9.24 -11.46
N GLU A 429 22.99 -9.99 -12.38
CA GLU A 429 23.53 -11.25 -12.89
C GLU A 429 24.85 -11.01 -13.66
N LEU A 430 24.97 -9.90 -14.38
CA LEU A 430 26.22 -9.52 -15.06
C LEU A 430 27.34 -9.15 -14.07
N SER A 431 27.00 -8.47 -12.98
CA SER A 431 27.95 -8.17 -11.88
C SER A 431 28.44 -9.46 -11.20
N GLU A 432 27.54 -10.39 -10.90
CA GLU A 432 27.88 -11.69 -10.33
C GLU A 432 28.72 -12.54 -11.28
N ARG A 433 28.37 -12.52 -12.57
CA ARG A 433 29.11 -13.25 -13.60
C ARG A 433 30.55 -12.75 -13.72
N GLU A 434 30.76 -11.44 -13.71
CA GLU A 434 32.10 -10.86 -13.73
C GLU A 434 32.92 -11.29 -12.50
N LYS A 435 32.34 -11.23 -11.29
CA LYS A 435 33.00 -11.68 -10.06
C LYS A 435 33.42 -13.15 -10.18
N THR A 436 32.57 -13.99 -10.74
CA THR A 436 32.83 -15.42 -10.97
C THR A 436 33.99 -15.61 -11.95
N LEU A 437 33.95 -14.93 -13.10
CA LEU A 437 35.02 -15.01 -14.10
C LEU A 437 36.37 -14.50 -13.57
N LYS A 438 36.40 -13.45 -12.73
CA LYS A 438 37.63 -12.98 -12.07
C LYS A 438 38.21 -14.01 -11.09
N LYS A 439 37.36 -14.74 -10.36
CA LYS A 439 37.80 -15.83 -9.48
C LYS A 439 38.38 -17.00 -10.29
N GLU A 440 37.70 -17.39 -11.37
CA GLU A 440 38.20 -18.42 -12.30
C GLU A 440 39.55 -18.03 -12.92
N ALA A 441 39.71 -16.76 -13.31
CA ALA A 441 40.96 -16.20 -13.83
C ALA A 441 42.13 -16.37 -12.87
N ALA A 442 41.92 -15.98 -11.61
CA ALA A 442 42.93 -16.04 -10.57
C ALA A 442 43.33 -17.49 -10.27
N ALA A 443 42.35 -18.39 -10.20
CA ALA A 443 42.59 -19.82 -10.00
C ALA A 443 43.43 -20.43 -11.15
N ALA A 444 43.10 -20.09 -12.41
CA ALA A 444 43.86 -20.55 -13.57
C ALA A 444 45.30 -20.03 -13.58
N ALA A 445 45.53 -18.76 -13.22
CA ALA A 445 46.86 -18.17 -13.12
C ALA A 445 47.72 -18.87 -12.05
N ILE A 446 47.13 -19.17 -10.88
CA ILE A 446 47.79 -19.93 -9.81
C ILE A 446 48.19 -21.32 -10.30
N LEU A 447 47.30 -22.02 -11.02
CA LEU A 447 47.58 -23.34 -11.58
C LEU A 447 48.74 -23.31 -12.58
N ILE A 448 48.80 -22.30 -13.46
CA ILE A 448 49.91 -22.11 -14.42
C ILE A 448 51.22 -21.89 -13.68
N ILE A 449 51.24 -21.08 -12.62
CA ILE A 449 52.43 -20.85 -11.78
C ILE A 449 52.88 -22.15 -11.13
N ILE A 450 51.95 -22.94 -10.58
CA ILE A 450 52.25 -24.24 -9.97
C ILE A 450 52.85 -25.19 -11.02
N LEU A 451 52.28 -25.26 -12.22
CA LEU A 451 52.78 -26.11 -13.31
C LEU A 451 54.16 -25.66 -13.79
N ALA A 452 54.40 -24.35 -13.91
CA ALA A 452 55.70 -23.79 -14.30
C ALA A 452 56.77 -24.10 -13.25
N CYS A 453 56.49 -23.85 -11.96
CA CYS A 453 57.36 -24.21 -10.85
C CYS A 453 57.66 -25.72 -10.83
N SER A 454 56.62 -26.55 -11.02
CA SER A 454 56.77 -28.01 -11.07
C SER A 454 57.64 -28.45 -12.25
N GLY A 455 57.49 -27.81 -13.41
CA GLY A 455 58.31 -28.03 -14.59
C GLY A 455 59.77 -27.64 -14.38
N VAL A 456 60.02 -26.48 -13.76
CA VAL A 456 61.38 -26.03 -13.38
C VAL A 456 62.03 -27.02 -12.42
N ILE A 457 61.31 -27.45 -11.38
CA ILE A 457 61.79 -28.46 -10.42
C ILE A 457 62.11 -29.78 -11.14
N TYR A 458 61.26 -30.22 -12.07
CA TYR A 458 61.48 -31.42 -12.87
C TYR A 458 62.75 -31.30 -13.74
N ILE A 459 62.94 -30.17 -14.42
CA ILE A 459 64.13 -29.90 -15.24
C ILE A 459 65.39 -29.93 -14.37
N ILE A 460 65.39 -29.26 -13.21
CA ILE A 460 66.52 -29.25 -12.26
C ILE A 460 66.86 -30.66 -11.77
N LYS A 461 65.85 -31.48 -11.44
CA LYS A 461 66.06 -32.88 -11.04
C LYS A 461 66.65 -33.70 -12.19
N ARG A 462 66.18 -33.50 -13.43
CA ARG A 462 66.66 -34.21 -14.62
C ARG A 462 68.09 -33.83 -15.00
N THR A 463 68.47 -32.57 -14.96
CA THR A 463 69.87 -32.13 -15.21
C THR A 463 70.82 -32.66 -14.15
N LYS A 464 70.46 -32.60 -12.86
CA LYS A 464 71.26 -33.21 -11.78
C LYS A 464 71.42 -34.72 -11.97
N SER A 465 70.37 -35.43 -12.39
CA SER A 465 70.44 -36.86 -12.71
C SER A 465 71.37 -37.15 -13.90
N HIS A 466 71.29 -36.35 -14.99
CA HIS A 466 72.21 -36.46 -16.12
C HIS A 466 73.67 -36.14 -15.75
N GLU A 467 73.92 -35.13 -14.91
CA GLU A 467 75.27 -34.83 -14.39
C GLU A 467 75.83 -35.96 -13.52
N GLN A 468 74.97 -36.58 -12.69
CA GLN A 468 75.36 -37.73 -11.87
C GLN A 468 75.67 -38.97 -12.72
N LEU A 469 74.95 -39.19 -13.81
CA LEU A 469 75.26 -40.26 -14.78
C LEU A 469 76.59 -39.96 -15.51
N ARG A 470 76.80 -38.70 -15.95
CA ARG A 470 78.04 -38.28 -16.63
C ARG A 470 79.29 -38.35 -15.73
N LYS A 471 79.13 -38.23 -14.41
CA LYS A 471 80.20 -38.43 -13.40
C LYS A 471 80.47 -39.90 -13.05
N LYS A 472 79.62 -40.84 -13.48
CA LYS A 472 79.84 -42.29 -13.29
C LYS A 472 80.51 -42.96 -14.49
N ASP A 473 80.54 -42.30 -15.65
CA ASP A 473 81.17 -42.78 -16.90
C ASP A 473 82.58 -42.18 -17.15
N ILE A 474 83.17 -41.51 -16.14
CA ILE A 474 84.59 -41.09 -16.07
C ILE A 474 85.16 -41.72 -14.80
#